data_AF-A0A8G1ZME7-F1
#
_entry.id   AF-A0A8G1ZME7-F1
#
_cell.length_a   1.000
_cell.length_b   1.000
_cell.length_c   1.000
_cell.angle_alpha   90.00
_cell.angle_beta   90.00
_cell.angle_gamma   90.00
#
_symmetry.space_group_name_H-M   'P 1'
#
loop_
_entity.id
_entity.type
_entity.pdbx_description
1 polymer ?
#
loop_
_entity_poly.entity_id
_entity_poly.type
_entity_poly.pdbx_seq_one_letter_code
_entity_poly.pdbx_strand_id
1 'polypeptide(L)'
;MEIPPLSEVRRLTEKKRDAWWTVLLVDPVATPLVRWTAKYARWVTPNQITWAALFLGLGAAACFAQADWMWLIIGAVLYHVSFILDCMDGKLARLTGRGSEFGGWLDYVFDRIRVLACAVALMGGQYARTGDVVYVWLALVVVFLDMLRYIDALQIFKVRHSMRKKIKARARAARRSMENQHPDAVEQEQRDELHFMEDLLRDNPAADIDNTHDELAEQVATGQVSAAADEPENADGTTAPAREKVVVDLHQEFKSRFPWYGKFRSLLLRHRIRAHLISGIEFQMGVFIVGPLFGAVLPVTIGSGVLLMVFELAIIYKLLLSTRDFERTLAKYPVPEPVAVPAEVSVPAQAEAPAAEQNQKQGDDARI
;
A
#
# COMPACT_ATOMS: atom_id res chain seq x y z
N MET A 1 1.31 -32.90 -9.34
CA MET A 1 0.55 -31.64 -9.47
C MET A 1 0.24 -31.48 -10.93
N GLU A 2 -1.03 -31.60 -11.32
CA GLU A 2 -1.45 -31.07 -12.62
C GLU A 2 -1.20 -29.57 -12.59
N ILE A 3 -0.37 -29.10 -13.52
CA ILE A 3 0.00 -27.69 -13.55
C ILE A 3 -1.11 -26.97 -14.31
N PRO A 4 -1.77 -25.97 -13.68
CA PRO A 4 -2.88 -25.27 -14.32
C PRO A 4 -2.47 -24.66 -15.67
N PRO A 5 -3.44 -24.43 -16.57
CA PRO A 5 -3.20 -23.72 -17.81
C PRO A 5 -2.65 -22.32 -17.54
N LEU A 6 -1.91 -21.76 -18.51
CA LEU A 6 -1.26 -20.45 -18.35
C LEU A 6 -2.26 -19.34 -17.97
N SER A 7 -3.49 -19.39 -18.47
CA SER A 7 -4.56 -18.45 -18.14
C SER A 7 -4.94 -18.49 -16.66
N GLU A 8 -4.95 -19.68 -16.06
CA GLU A 8 -5.27 -19.85 -14.65
C GLU A 8 -4.09 -19.49 -13.76
N VAL A 9 -2.86 -19.85 -14.14
CA VAL A 9 -1.65 -19.37 -13.45
C VAL A 9 -1.62 -17.84 -13.43
N ARG A 10 -1.96 -17.21 -14.57
CA ARG A 10 -2.07 -15.75 -14.69
C ARG A 10 -3.05 -15.19 -13.66
N ARG A 11 -4.27 -15.73 -13.61
CA ARG A 11 -5.33 -15.32 -12.68
C ARG A 11 -4.93 -15.46 -11.21
N LEU A 12 -4.21 -16.52 -10.86
CA LEU A 12 -3.83 -16.84 -9.48
C LEU A 12 -2.59 -16.08 -9.00
N THR A 13 -1.65 -15.77 -9.90
CA THR A 13 -0.32 -15.27 -9.51
C THR A 13 -0.13 -13.78 -9.78
N GLU A 14 -0.79 -13.22 -10.79
CA GLU A 14 -0.63 -11.81 -11.17
C GLU A 14 -1.46 -10.89 -10.28
N LYS A 15 -0.87 -9.76 -9.87
CA LYS A 15 -1.60 -8.75 -9.10
C LYS A 15 -2.67 -8.11 -9.98
N LYS A 16 -3.80 -7.75 -9.38
CA LYS A 16 -4.90 -7.02 -10.07
C LYS A 16 -4.42 -5.70 -10.70
N ARG A 17 -3.44 -5.03 -10.07
CA ARG A 17 -2.82 -3.78 -10.54
C ARG A 17 -1.32 -3.82 -10.23
N ASP A 18 -0.48 -3.46 -11.19
CA ASP A 18 0.98 -3.38 -10.99
C ASP A 18 1.61 -2.27 -11.84
N ALA A 19 2.93 -2.08 -11.71
CA ALA A 19 3.72 -1.21 -12.58
C ALA A 19 3.55 -1.62 -14.05
N TRP A 20 3.47 -0.64 -14.95
CA TRP A 20 3.37 -0.97 -16.39
C TRP A 20 4.61 -1.71 -16.87
N TRP A 21 5.79 -1.42 -16.30
CA TRP A 21 7.01 -2.16 -16.58
C TRP A 21 6.85 -3.65 -16.24
N THR A 22 6.32 -3.94 -15.06
CA THR A 22 6.07 -5.32 -14.64
C THR A 22 5.04 -5.99 -15.55
N VAL A 23 3.92 -5.32 -15.83
CA VAL A 23 2.84 -5.89 -16.66
C VAL A 23 3.28 -6.17 -18.10
N LEU A 24 4.05 -5.26 -18.71
CA LEU A 24 4.38 -5.33 -20.13
C LEU A 24 5.68 -6.11 -20.42
N LEU A 25 6.67 -6.04 -19.51
CA LEU A 25 8.00 -6.60 -19.76
C LEU A 25 8.32 -7.80 -18.87
N VAL A 26 7.81 -7.84 -17.63
CA VAL A 26 8.13 -8.91 -16.68
C VAL A 26 7.10 -10.03 -16.69
N ASP A 27 5.80 -9.73 -16.58
CA ASP A 27 4.71 -10.71 -16.52
C ASP A 27 4.71 -11.68 -17.71
N PRO A 28 4.92 -11.24 -18.98
CA PRO A 28 4.95 -12.16 -20.13
C PRO A 28 6.09 -13.19 -20.06
N VAL A 29 7.18 -12.87 -19.38
CA VAL A 29 8.35 -13.76 -19.22
C VAL A 29 8.25 -14.56 -17.93
N ALA A 30 7.95 -13.90 -16.82
CA ALA A 30 7.88 -14.48 -15.49
C ALA A 30 6.75 -15.51 -15.35
N THR A 31 5.57 -15.27 -15.93
CA THR A 31 4.41 -16.17 -15.74
C THR A 31 4.62 -17.55 -16.37
N PRO A 32 5.10 -17.68 -17.63
CA PRO A 32 5.51 -18.97 -18.18
C PRO A 32 6.65 -19.63 -17.40
N LEU A 33 7.64 -18.85 -16.96
CA LEU A 33 8.76 -19.36 -16.16
C LEU A 33 8.29 -19.90 -14.81
N VAL A 34 7.39 -19.21 -14.11
CA VAL A 34 6.79 -19.67 -12.83
C VAL A 34 6.04 -20.97 -13.04
N ARG A 35 5.28 -21.09 -14.14
CA ARG A 35 4.61 -22.35 -14.47
C ARG A 35 5.60 -23.49 -14.69
N TRP A 36 6.74 -23.21 -15.32
CA TRP A 36 7.79 -24.19 -15.55
C TRP A 36 8.55 -24.55 -14.25
N THR A 37 8.91 -23.56 -13.42
CA THR A 37 9.58 -23.81 -12.13
C THR A 37 8.65 -24.51 -11.14
N ALA A 38 7.35 -24.27 -11.20
CA ALA A 38 6.35 -24.97 -10.38
C ALA A 38 6.34 -26.48 -10.60
N LYS A 39 6.76 -26.97 -11.78
CA LYS A 39 6.94 -28.42 -12.03
C LYS A 39 7.99 -29.03 -11.11
N TYR A 40 9.00 -28.23 -10.75
CA TYR A 40 10.12 -28.59 -9.91
C TYR A 40 9.97 -28.05 -8.48
N ALA A 41 8.76 -27.63 -8.07
CA ALA A 41 8.52 -27.01 -6.77
C ALA A 41 8.82 -27.91 -5.55
N ARG A 42 9.08 -29.20 -5.76
CA ARG A 42 9.60 -30.11 -4.72
C ARG A 42 11.09 -29.85 -4.39
N TRP A 43 11.82 -29.24 -5.32
CA TRP A 43 13.27 -29.02 -5.27
C TRP A 43 13.62 -27.53 -5.31
N VAL A 44 12.77 -26.72 -5.96
CA VAL A 44 12.90 -25.27 -6.08
C VAL A 44 11.92 -24.59 -5.14
N THR A 45 12.44 -23.84 -4.19
CA THR A 45 11.67 -23.06 -3.21
C THR A 45 11.66 -21.57 -3.60
N PRO A 46 10.63 -20.80 -3.20
CA PRO A 46 10.61 -19.35 -3.41
C PRO A 46 11.88 -18.66 -2.89
N ASN A 47 12.31 -19.00 -1.66
CA ASN A 47 13.50 -18.39 -1.06
C ASN A 47 14.79 -18.64 -1.86
N GLN A 48 14.93 -19.80 -2.52
CA GLN A 48 16.08 -20.05 -3.40
C GLN A 48 16.07 -19.13 -4.63
N ILE A 49 14.89 -18.84 -5.17
CA ILE A 49 14.74 -17.88 -6.27
C ILE A 49 15.09 -16.48 -5.77
N THR A 50 14.68 -16.09 -4.56
CA THR A 50 15.04 -14.81 -3.93
C THR A 50 16.57 -14.67 -3.80
N TRP A 51 17.26 -15.71 -3.34
CA TRP A 51 18.73 -15.72 -3.28
C TRP A 51 19.38 -15.63 -4.67
N ALA A 52 18.86 -16.35 -5.66
CA ALA A 52 19.36 -16.28 -7.03
C ALA A 52 19.17 -14.87 -7.62
N ALA A 53 18.04 -14.22 -7.34
CA ALA A 53 17.78 -12.84 -7.72
C ALA A 53 18.82 -11.89 -7.11
N LEU A 54 19.13 -12.04 -5.82
CA LEU A 54 20.16 -11.23 -5.15
C LEU A 54 21.54 -11.41 -5.81
N PHE A 55 21.99 -12.66 -6.02
CA PHE A 55 23.31 -12.89 -6.61
C PHE A 55 23.44 -12.35 -8.03
N LEU A 56 22.39 -12.46 -8.85
CA LEU A 56 22.36 -11.80 -10.16
C LEU A 56 22.39 -10.27 -10.05
N GLY A 57 21.71 -9.72 -9.05
CA GLY A 57 21.74 -8.28 -8.75
C GLY A 57 23.13 -7.79 -8.34
N LEU A 58 23.85 -8.56 -7.51
CA LEU A 58 25.24 -8.27 -7.15
C LEU A 58 26.19 -8.44 -8.35
N GLY A 59 25.93 -9.42 -9.22
CA GLY A 59 26.62 -9.57 -10.50
C GLY A 59 26.41 -8.37 -11.42
N ALA A 60 25.19 -7.82 -11.47
CA ALA A 60 24.89 -6.57 -12.18
C ALA A 60 25.69 -5.39 -11.60
N ALA A 61 25.73 -5.25 -10.27
CA ALA A 61 26.54 -4.22 -9.61
C ALA A 61 28.02 -4.35 -9.96
N ALA A 62 28.58 -5.56 -9.96
CA ALA A 62 29.98 -5.79 -10.36
C ALA A 62 30.24 -5.35 -11.82
N CYS A 63 29.30 -5.60 -12.74
CA CYS A 63 29.40 -5.14 -14.12
C CYS A 63 29.32 -3.60 -14.20
N PHE A 64 28.40 -2.99 -13.46
CA PHE A 64 28.25 -1.53 -13.42
C PHE A 64 29.50 -0.81 -12.90
N ALA A 65 30.22 -1.41 -11.95
CA ALA A 65 31.48 -0.87 -11.43
C ALA A 65 32.58 -0.72 -12.49
N GLN A 66 32.56 -1.55 -13.55
CA GLN A 66 33.56 -1.47 -14.63
C GLN A 66 33.37 -0.26 -15.55
N ALA A 67 32.15 0.30 -15.57
CA ALA A 67 31.82 1.56 -16.23
C ALA A 67 32.01 1.64 -17.77
N ASP A 68 32.55 0.62 -18.44
CA ASP A 68 32.52 0.53 -19.91
C ASP A 68 31.11 0.24 -20.40
N TRP A 69 30.78 0.76 -21.58
CA TRP A 69 29.44 0.62 -22.15
C TRP A 69 28.99 -0.85 -22.33
N MET A 70 29.89 -1.75 -22.72
CA MET A 70 29.56 -3.18 -22.83
C MET A 70 29.20 -3.78 -21.45
N TRP A 71 29.97 -3.45 -20.42
CA TRP A 71 29.70 -3.88 -19.05
C TRP A 71 28.43 -3.24 -18.48
N LEU A 72 28.12 -2.00 -18.86
CA LEU A 72 26.86 -1.35 -18.55
C LEU A 72 25.64 -2.08 -19.16
N ILE A 73 25.74 -2.52 -20.41
CA ILE A 73 24.68 -3.33 -21.06
C ILE A 73 24.50 -4.67 -20.35
N ILE A 74 25.61 -5.39 -20.09
CA ILE A 74 25.56 -6.68 -19.40
C ILE A 74 24.97 -6.51 -17.99
N GLY A 75 25.38 -5.46 -17.27
CA GLY A 75 24.83 -5.11 -15.96
C GLY A 75 23.33 -4.83 -16.02
N ALA A 76 22.86 -4.06 -17.02
CA ALA A 76 21.44 -3.77 -17.22
C ALA A 76 20.61 -5.05 -17.49
N VAL A 77 21.14 -5.95 -18.32
CA VAL A 77 20.49 -7.24 -18.60
C VAL A 77 20.45 -8.11 -17.34
N LEU A 78 21.56 -8.23 -16.61
CA LEU A 78 21.60 -8.99 -15.35
C LEU A 78 20.65 -8.40 -14.30
N TYR A 79 20.58 -7.07 -14.19
CA TYR A 79 19.64 -6.39 -13.29
C TYR A 79 18.20 -6.70 -13.67
N HIS A 80 17.88 -6.69 -14.98
CA HIS A 80 16.54 -7.03 -15.45
C HIS A 80 16.17 -8.48 -15.16
N VAL A 81 17.09 -9.42 -15.40
CA VAL A 81 16.87 -10.85 -15.09
C VAL A 81 16.72 -11.06 -13.59
N SER A 82 17.54 -10.39 -12.76
CA SER A 82 17.39 -10.37 -11.30
C SER A 82 15.99 -9.92 -10.89
N PHE A 83 15.50 -8.81 -11.46
CA PHE A 83 14.16 -8.29 -11.19
C PHE A 83 13.03 -9.22 -11.66
N ILE A 84 13.23 -9.95 -12.77
CA ILE A 84 12.29 -10.99 -13.20
C ILE A 84 12.22 -12.10 -12.15
N LEU A 85 13.35 -12.59 -11.65
CA LEU A 85 13.38 -13.64 -10.61
C LEU A 85 12.73 -13.19 -9.30
N ASP A 86 12.98 -11.95 -8.89
CA ASP A 86 12.32 -11.27 -7.76
C ASP A 86 10.79 -11.33 -7.92
N CYS A 87 10.28 -10.98 -9.11
CA CYS A 87 8.84 -11.08 -9.37
C CYS A 87 8.34 -12.52 -9.42
N MET A 88 9.20 -13.49 -9.75
CA MET A 88 8.85 -14.90 -9.85
C MET A 88 8.72 -15.56 -8.48
N ASP A 89 9.50 -15.19 -7.46
CA ASP A 89 9.45 -15.86 -6.16
C ASP A 89 8.07 -15.72 -5.50
N GLY A 90 7.47 -14.54 -5.54
CA GLY A 90 6.17 -14.24 -4.96
C GLY A 90 5.04 -14.85 -5.79
N LYS A 91 5.19 -14.93 -7.11
CA LYS A 91 4.27 -15.64 -8.00
C LYS A 91 4.30 -17.15 -7.72
N LEU A 92 5.48 -17.72 -7.53
CA LEU A 92 5.65 -19.13 -7.19
C LEU A 92 5.11 -19.44 -5.79
N ALA A 93 5.36 -18.55 -4.81
CA ALA A 93 4.81 -18.67 -3.47
C ALA A 93 3.28 -18.70 -3.46
N ARG A 94 2.63 -17.81 -4.23
CA ARG A 94 1.17 -17.81 -4.42
C ARG A 94 0.65 -19.06 -5.12
N LEU A 95 1.33 -19.51 -6.17
CA LEU A 95 0.90 -20.70 -6.94
C LEU A 95 1.05 -22.00 -6.16
N THR A 96 2.11 -22.13 -5.36
CA THR A 96 2.44 -23.38 -4.66
C THR A 96 1.93 -23.43 -3.22
N GLY A 97 1.40 -22.34 -2.69
CA GLY A 97 0.99 -22.22 -1.29
C GLY A 97 2.15 -22.25 -0.29
N ARG A 98 3.40 -22.07 -0.76
CA ARG A 98 4.63 -22.12 0.05
C ARG A 98 5.15 -20.73 0.46
N GLY A 99 4.27 -19.73 0.47
CA GLY A 99 4.61 -18.40 0.99
C GLY A 99 4.88 -18.43 2.50
N SER A 100 5.80 -17.59 2.96
CA SER A 100 6.09 -17.41 4.37
C SER A 100 6.37 -15.94 4.68
N GLU A 101 6.07 -15.51 5.91
CA GLU A 101 6.37 -14.14 6.38
C GLU A 101 7.88 -13.85 6.31
N PHE A 102 8.72 -14.83 6.64
CA PHE A 102 10.16 -14.71 6.50
C PHE A 102 10.58 -14.51 5.04
N GLY A 103 9.99 -15.26 4.11
CA GLY A 103 10.26 -15.09 2.67
C GLY A 103 9.88 -13.70 2.17
N GLY A 104 8.72 -13.18 2.59
CA GLY A 104 8.31 -11.81 2.25
C GLY A 104 9.22 -10.73 2.83
N TRP A 105 9.71 -10.92 4.05
CA TRP A 105 10.72 -10.04 4.64
C TRP A 105 12.08 -10.15 3.91
N LEU A 106 12.48 -11.35 3.53
CA LEU A 106 13.75 -11.61 2.83
C LEU A 106 13.78 -10.95 1.44
N ASP A 107 12.72 -11.16 0.65
CA ASP A 107 12.49 -10.50 -0.65
C ASP A 107 12.60 -8.98 -0.51
N TYR A 108 11.91 -8.42 0.49
CA TYR A 108 11.99 -7.00 0.81
C TYR A 108 13.43 -6.52 1.09
N VAL A 109 14.20 -7.22 1.94
CA VAL A 109 15.57 -6.83 2.27
C VAL A 109 16.50 -6.95 1.07
N PHE A 110 16.36 -8.01 0.27
CA PHE A 110 17.25 -8.28 -0.85
C PHE A 110 17.04 -7.29 -2.00
N ASP A 111 15.80 -6.87 -2.25
CA ASP A 111 15.54 -5.77 -3.18
C ASP A 111 16.28 -4.50 -2.77
N ARG A 112 16.27 -4.14 -1.47
CA ARG A 112 17.00 -2.96 -0.96
C ARG A 112 18.51 -3.09 -1.14
N ILE A 113 19.08 -4.25 -0.81
CA ILE A 113 20.51 -4.51 -0.98
C ILE A 113 20.89 -4.41 -2.47
N ARG A 114 20.09 -5.02 -3.35
CA ARG A 114 20.31 -4.98 -4.81
C ARG A 114 20.32 -3.54 -5.32
N VAL A 115 19.31 -2.74 -4.97
CA VAL A 115 19.19 -1.34 -5.40
C VAL A 115 20.36 -0.51 -4.90
N LEU A 116 20.71 -0.62 -3.61
CA LEU A 116 21.82 0.12 -3.02
C LEU A 116 23.16 -0.26 -3.67
N ALA A 117 23.43 -1.56 -3.81
CA ALA A 117 24.66 -2.05 -4.43
C ALA A 117 24.77 -1.58 -5.89
N CYS A 118 23.69 -1.66 -6.67
CA CYS A 118 23.69 -1.21 -8.05
C CYS A 118 23.82 0.32 -8.17
N ALA A 119 23.17 1.10 -7.30
CA ALA A 119 23.29 2.56 -7.28
C ALA A 119 24.74 2.99 -7.02
N VAL A 120 25.35 2.44 -5.97
CA VAL A 120 26.74 2.76 -5.60
C VAL A 120 27.70 2.29 -6.68
N ALA A 121 27.53 1.09 -7.22
CA ALA A 121 28.44 0.55 -8.22
C ALA A 121 28.33 1.27 -9.57
N LEU A 122 27.12 1.58 -10.04
CA LEU A 122 26.91 2.31 -11.29
C LEU A 122 27.49 3.70 -11.23
N MET A 123 27.14 4.46 -10.19
CA MET A 123 27.59 5.84 -10.07
C MET A 123 29.07 5.93 -9.69
N GLY A 124 29.54 5.06 -8.79
CA GLY A 124 30.94 4.95 -8.42
C GLY A 124 31.83 4.53 -9.59
N GLY A 125 31.38 3.58 -10.41
CA GLY A 125 32.06 3.19 -11.64
C GLY A 125 32.14 4.34 -12.63
N GLN A 126 31.03 5.05 -12.89
CA GLN A 126 31.04 6.21 -13.78
C GLN A 126 31.94 7.33 -13.25
N TYR A 127 31.98 7.58 -11.94
CA TYR A 127 32.93 8.51 -11.32
C TYR A 127 34.38 8.08 -11.54
N ALA A 128 34.71 6.82 -11.26
CA ALA A 128 36.08 6.30 -11.43
C ALA A 128 36.57 6.42 -12.88
N ARG A 129 35.66 6.30 -13.86
CA ARG A 129 35.98 6.43 -15.28
C ARG A 129 36.10 7.89 -15.75
N THR A 130 35.20 8.76 -15.31
CA THR A 130 35.07 10.13 -15.85
C THR A 130 35.77 11.19 -15.01
N GLY A 131 35.98 10.93 -13.71
CA GLY A 131 36.42 11.92 -12.73
C GLY A 131 35.35 12.94 -12.33
N ASP A 132 34.13 12.84 -12.85
CA ASP A 132 33.07 13.82 -12.60
C ASP A 132 32.32 13.55 -11.29
N VAL A 133 32.49 14.45 -10.34
CA VAL A 133 31.88 14.40 -9.00
C VAL A 133 30.34 14.40 -9.06
N VAL A 134 29.73 14.83 -10.17
CA VAL A 134 28.28 14.77 -10.36
C VAL A 134 27.74 13.36 -10.15
N TYR A 135 28.46 12.30 -10.55
CA TYR A 135 28.01 10.92 -10.33
C TYR A 135 27.95 10.56 -8.84
N VAL A 136 28.83 11.09 -8.00
CA VAL A 136 28.78 10.87 -6.55
C VAL A 136 27.52 11.50 -5.95
N TRP A 137 27.22 12.74 -6.34
CA TRP A 137 25.96 13.40 -5.95
C TRP A 137 24.75 12.65 -6.47
N LEU A 138 24.81 12.14 -7.69
CA LEU A 138 23.74 11.37 -8.30
C LEU A 138 23.49 10.06 -7.53
N ALA A 139 24.53 9.40 -7.04
CA ALA A 139 24.40 8.21 -6.18
C ALA A 139 23.61 8.53 -4.90
N LEU A 140 23.97 9.63 -4.23
CA LEU A 140 23.29 10.08 -3.02
C LEU A 140 21.83 10.42 -3.30
N VAL A 141 21.55 11.13 -4.41
CA VAL A 141 20.19 11.47 -4.82
C VAL A 141 19.37 10.22 -5.13
N VAL A 142 19.93 9.24 -5.85
CA VAL A 142 19.21 7.99 -6.18
C VAL A 142 18.83 7.21 -4.92
N VAL A 143 19.78 7.05 -3.99
CA VAL A 143 19.52 6.36 -2.71
C VAL A 143 18.52 7.14 -1.87
N PHE A 144 18.65 8.46 -1.81
CA PHE A 144 17.72 9.33 -1.08
C PHE A 144 16.30 9.22 -1.65
N LEU A 145 16.13 9.30 -2.96
CA LEU A 145 14.81 9.21 -3.61
C LEU A 145 14.16 7.83 -3.41
N ASP A 146 14.93 6.74 -3.51
CA ASP A 146 14.40 5.40 -3.24
C ASP A 146 13.97 5.23 -1.77
N MET A 147 14.72 5.81 -0.83
CA MET A 147 14.37 5.84 0.59
C MET A 147 13.14 6.72 0.89
N LEU A 148 13.10 7.94 0.33
CA LEU A 148 11.99 8.88 0.49
C LEU A 148 10.67 8.26 0.04
N ARG A 149 10.65 7.70 -1.18
CA ARG A 149 9.50 6.97 -1.72
C ARG A 149 9.03 5.86 -0.77
N TYR A 150 9.97 5.11 -0.20
CA TYR A 150 9.64 4.03 0.71
C TYR A 150 8.98 4.55 2.00
N ILE A 151 9.55 5.57 2.60
CA ILE A 151 9.00 6.20 3.81
C ILE A 151 7.62 6.77 3.52
N ASP A 152 7.46 7.47 2.41
CA ASP A 152 6.19 8.07 2.01
C ASP A 152 5.11 7.01 1.81
N ALA A 153 5.41 5.91 1.13
CA ALA A 153 4.48 4.80 0.97
C ALA A 153 4.00 4.23 2.32
N LEU A 154 4.90 4.06 3.28
CA LEU A 154 4.55 3.60 4.63
C LEU A 154 3.70 4.63 5.40
N GLN A 155 4.04 5.91 5.31
CA GLN A 155 3.31 6.97 6.00
C GLN A 155 1.91 7.15 5.42
N ILE A 156 1.76 7.14 4.09
CA ILE A 156 0.47 7.17 3.41
C ILE A 156 -0.39 5.99 3.86
N PHE A 157 0.17 4.78 3.94
CA PHE A 157 -0.55 3.60 4.43
C PHE A 157 -1.04 3.79 5.88
N LYS A 158 -0.17 4.25 6.78
CA LYS A 158 -0.52 4.52 8.19
C LYS A 158 -1.63 5.57 8.32
N VAL A 159 -1.52 6.67 7.57
CA VAL A 159 -2.51 7.76 7.58
C VAL A 159 -3.87 7.26 7.10
N ARG A 160 -3.92 6.54 5.96
CA ARG A 160 -5.17 5.95 5.44
C ARG A 160 -5.79 4.96 6.42
N HIS A 161 -4.98 4.09 7.01
CA HIS A 161 -5.44 3.12 8.01
C HIS A 161 -6.01 3.82 9.26
N SER A 162 -5.34 4.86 9.75
CA SER A 162 -5.79 5.67 10.89
C SER A 162 -7.13 6.38 10.61
N MET A 163 -7.27 7.02 9.44
CA MET A 163 -8.53 7.65 9.02
C MET A 163 -9.69 6.65 9.00
N ARG A 164 -9.48 5.48 8.40
CA ARG A 164 -10.49 4.40 8.36
C ARG A 164 -10.88 3.93 9.77
N LYS A 165 -9.90 3.74 10.66
CA LYS A 165 -10.15 3.35 12.05
C LYS A 165 -10.98 4.39 12.80
N LYS A 166 -10.68 5.68 12.62
CA LYS A 166 -11.42 6.79 13.23
C LYS A 166 -12.87 6.89 12.75
N ILE A 167 -13.12 6.76 11.44
CA ILE A 167 -14.49 6.72 10.90
C ILE A 167 -15.27 5.55 11.48
N LYS A 168 -14.73 4.32 11.43
CA LYS A 168 -15.41 3.14 12.00
C LYS A 168 -15.68 3.29 13.50
N ALA A 169 -14.77 3.90 14.25
CA ALA A 169 -14.96 4.16 15.68
C ALA A 169 -16.08 5.17 15.94
N ARG A 170 -16.10 6.31 15.22
CA ARG A 170 -17.16 7.33 15.38
C ARG A 170 -18.53 6.85 14.94
N ALA A 171 -18.62 6.16 13.81
CA ALA A 171 -19.89 5.60 13.34
C ALA A 171 -20.48 4.61 14.35
N ARG A 172 -19.65 3.75 14.97
CA ARG A 172 -20.09 2.85 16.05
C ARG A 172 -20.52 3.60 17.32
N ALA A 173 -19.84 4.67 17.68
CA ALA A 173 -20.20 5.48 18.85
C ALA A 173 -21.55 6.19 18.64
N ALA A 174 -21.75 6.81 17.47
CA ALA A 174 -23.01 7.45 17.10
C ALA A 174 -24.18 6.45 17.08
N ARG A 175 -23.94 5.21 16.60
CA ARG A 175 -24.95 4.14 16.64
C ARG A 175 -25.35 3.77 18.06
N ARG A 176 -24.38 3.56 18.95
CA ARG A 176 -24.64 3.22 20.37
C ARG A 176 -25.44 4.30 21.09
N SER A 177 -25.20 5.56 20.77
CA SER A 177 -25.99 6.65 21.35
C SER A 177 -27.42 6.70 20.84
N MET A 178 -27.65 6.38 19.56
CA MET A 178 -29.01 6.27 19.01
C MET A 178 -29.76 5.10 19.67
N GLU A 179 -29.11 3.94 19.80
CA GLU A 179 -29.65 2.75 20.47
C GLU A 179 -30.01 3.03 21.93
N ASN A 180 -29.16 3.76 22.66
CA ASN A 180 -29.44 4.16 24.03
C ASN A 180 -30.57 5.21 24.16
N GLN A 181 -30.81 6.03 23.14
CA GLN A 181 -31.86 7.06 23.15
C GLN A 181 -33.22 6.52 22.69
N HIS A 182 -33.25 5.51 21.81
CA HIS A 182 -34.46 4.92 21.24
C HIS A 182 -34.40 3.37 21.27
N PRO A 183 -34.60 2.73 22.44
CA PRO A 183 -34.50 1.28 22.59
C PRO A 183 -35.55 0.49 21.78
N ASP A 184 -36.69 1.09 21.47
CA ASP A 184 -37.81 0.44 20.75
C ASP A 184 -37.71 0.56 19.21
N ALA A 185 -36.77 1.37 18.67
CA ALA A 185 -36.58 1.53 17.22
C ALA A 185 -35.63 0.47 16.60
N VAL A 186 -35.09 -0.42 17.42
CA VAL A 186 -33.91 -1.25 17.09
C VAL A 186 -34.27 -2.53 16.33
N GLU A 187 -35.54 -2.91 16.24
CA GLU A 187 -35.97 -4.12 15.49
C GLU A 187 -35.93 -3.95 13.96
N GLN A 188 -35.80 -2.73 13.42
CA GLN A 188 -35.75 -2.50 11.97
C GLN A 188 -34.43 -1.93 11.42
N GLU A 189 -33.55 -1.37 12.26
CA GLU A 189 -32.24 -0.84 11.82
C GLU A 189 -31.14 -1.92 11.84
N GLN A 190 -31.41 -3.03 11.16
CA GLN A 190 -30.56 -4.22 11.11
C GLN A 190 -29.34 -4.03 10.19
N ARG A 191 -28.25 -3.55 10.80
CA ARG A 191 -26.84 -3.74 10.38
C ARG A 191 -26.45 -3.18 9.01
N ASP A 192 -26.37 -1.86 8.92
CA ASP A 192 -25.55 -1.18 7.91
C ASP A 192 -24.06 -1.47 8.16
N GLU A 193 -23.48 -2.35 7.36
CA GLU A 193 -22.03 -2.55 7.36
C GLU A 193 -21.37 -1.38 6.61
N LEU A 194 -20.54 -0.59 7.31
CA LEU A 194 -19.82 0.53 6.70
C LEU A 194 -18.76 0.00 5.72
N HIS A 195 -18.99 0.20 4.42
CA HIS A 195 -18.05 -0.16 3.37
C HIS A 195 -17.28 1.07 2.89
N PHE A 196 -15.96 0.95 2.73
CA PHE A 196 -15.17 1.98 2.08
C PHE A 196 -15.16 1.71 0.57
N MET A 197 -15.44 2.74 -0.23
CA MET A 197 -15.43 2.65 -1.69
C MET A 197 -14.11 2.05 -2.24
N GLU A 198 -12.98 2.36 -1.59
CA GLU A 198 -11.68 1.83 -1.99
C GLU A 198 -11.55 0.30 -1.81
N ASP A 199 -12.26 -0.30 -0.85
CA ASP A 199 -12.25 -1.76 -0.64
C ASP A 199 -13.09 -2.45 -1.72
N LEU A 200 -14.27 -1.90 -2.02
CA LEU A 200 -15.13 -2.37 -3.12
C LEU A 200 -14.38 -2.38 -4.46
N LEU A 201 -13.61 -1.32 -4.72
CA LEU A 201 -12.80 -1.21 -5.94
C LEU A 201 -11.54 -2.08 -5.93
N ARG A 202 -11.02 -2.45 -4.76
CA ARG A 202 -9.91 -3.39 -4.64
C ARG A 202 -10.37 -4.80 -4.97
N ASP A 203 -11.57 -5.16 -4.55
CA ASP A 203 -12.14 -6.48 -4.75
C ASP A 203 -12.72 -6.64 -6.15
N ASN A 204 -13.41 -5.60 -6.65
CA ASN A 204 -13.89 -5.53 -8.03
C ASN A 204 -13.45 -4.24 -8.75
N PRO A 205 -12.23 -4.20 -9.33
CA PRO A 205 -11.74 -3.06 -10.10
C PRO A 205 -12.56 -2.74 -11.36
N ALA A 206 -13.23 -3.75 -11.93
CA ALA A 206 -14.01 -3.59 -13.16
C ALA A 206 -15.32 -2.83 -12.91
N ALA A 207 -15.80 -2.83 -11.66
CA ALA A 207 -16.98 -2.08 -11.25
C ALA A 207 -16.82 -0.57 -11.56
N ASP A 208 -15.61 -0.03 -11.43
CA ASP A 208 -15.22 1.37 -11.74
C ASP A 208 -15.27 1.73 -13.24
N ILE A 209 -15.34 0.73 -14.11
CA ILE A 209 -15.22 0.90 -15.58
C ILE A 209 -16.60 1.06 -16.21
N ASP A 210 -17.60 0.36 -15.66
CA ASP A 210 -18.94 0.26 -16.25
C ASP A 210 -19.98 1.09 -15.49
N ASN A 211 -19.70 1.46 -14.23
CA ASN A 211 -20.61 2.23 -13.38
C ASN A 211 -19.92 3.48 -12.84
N THR A 212 -20.65 4.59 -12.79
CA THR A 212 -20.27 5.79 -12.04
C THR A 212 -20.13 5.42 -10.56
N HIS A 213 -19.20 6.02 -9.82
CA HIS A 213 -19.04 5.69 -8.39
C HIS A 213 -20.31 5.88 -7.56
N ASP A 214 -21.18 6.80 -7.96
CA ASP A 214 -22.51 6.99 -7.36
C ASP A 214 -23.43 5.82 -7.69
N GLU A 215 -23.44 5.33 -8.94
CA GLU A 215 -24.15 4.12 -9.37
C GLU A 215 -23.60 2.86 -8.68
N LEU A 216 -22.28 2.76 -8.41
CA LEU A 216 -21.69 1.66 -7.62
C LEU A 216 -22.07 1.73 -6.16
N ALA A 217 -22.01 2.93 -5.57
CA ALA A 217 -22.43 3.13 -4.19
C ALA A 217 -23.92 2.78 -4.05
N GLU A 218 -24.75 3.17 -5.01
CA GLU A 218 -26.17 2.87 -5.07
C GLU A 218 -26.46 1.39 -5.34
N GLN A 219 -25.73 0.74 -6.24
CA GLN A 219 -25.84 -0.72 -6.50
C GLN A 219 -25.41 -1.55 -5.29
N VAL A 220 -24.41 -1.09 -4.53
CA VAL A 220 -24.01 -1.75 -3.28
C VAL A 220 -25.02 -1.44 -2.18
N ALA A 221 -25.50 -0.21 -2.06
CA ALA A 221 -26.53 0.20 -1.11
C ALA A 221 -27.86 -0.55 -1.34
N THR A 222 -28.23 -0.82 -2.59
CA THR A 222 -29.44 -1.57 -2.99
C THR A 222 -29.23 -3.08 -3.04
N GLY A 223 -28.04 -3.58 -2.67
CA GLY A 223 -27.73 -5.02 -2.60
C GLY A 223 -27.55 -5.72 -3.95
N GLN A 224 -27.52 -5.00 -5.07
CA GLN A 224 -27.32 -5.55 -6.42
C GLN A 224 -25.88 -6.06 -6.66
N VAL A 225 -24.91 -5.58 -5.88
CA VAL A 225 -23.50 -6.04 -5.93
C VAL A 225 -23.06 -6.53 -4.54
N SER A 226 -22.69 -7.81 -4.44
CA SER A 226 -22.11 -8.37 -3.21
C SER A 226 -20.64 -7.96 -3.07
N ALA A 227 -20.28 -7.43 -1.90
CA ALA A 227 -18.94 -7.00 -1.56
C ALA A 227 -18.03 -8.16 -1.07
N ALA A 228 -18.59 -9.37 -0.92
CA ALA A 228 -17.87 -10.54 -0.45
C ALA A 228 -18.07 -11.71 -1.41
N ALA A 229 -16.96 -12.28 -1.90
CA ALA A 229 -16.94 -13.65 -2.40
C ALA A 229 -16.93 -14.56 -1.17
N ASP A 230 -18.11 -14.81 -0.60
CA ASP A 230 -18.49 -15.91 0.31
C ASP A 230 -19.76 -15.48 1.05
N GLU A 231 -20.93 -15.59 0.41
CA GLU A 231 -22.15 -15.90 1.15
C GLU A 231 -22.53 -17.35 0.79
N PRO A 232 -22.75 -18.25 1.76
CA PRO A 232 -23.31 -19.55 1.47
C PRO A 232 -24.73 -19.33 0.91
N GLU A 233 -25.00 -19.88 -0.27
CA GLU A 233 -26.36 -20.05 -0.76
C GLU A 233 -27.16 -20.82 0.31
N ASN A 234 -28.09 -20.13 0.98
CA ASN A 234 -29.09 -20.81 1.79
C ASN A 234 -29.97 -21.65 0.85
N ALA A 235 -30.13 -22.93 1.19
CA ALA A 235 -30.82 -23.95 0.39
C ALA A 235 -32.35 -23.77 0.31
N ASP A 236 -32.88 -22.56 0.51
CA ASP A 236 -34.30 -22.28 0.49
C ASP A 236 -34.49 -20.94 -0.22
N GLY A 237 -35.04 -20.96 -1.43
CA GLY A 237 -35.01 -19.88 -2.44
C GLY A 237 -35.80 -18.61 -2.09
N THR A 238 -35.64 -18.09 -0.87
CA THR A 238 -36.22 -16.84 -0.40
C THR A 238 -35.12 -15.79 -0.32
N THR A 239 -35.16 -14.82 -1.23
CA THR A 239 -34.28 -13.64 -1.19
C THR A 239 -34.59 -12.82 0.05
N ALA A 240 -33.65 -12.77 1.00
CA ALA A 240 -33.69 -11.82 2.12
C ALA A 240 -33.75 -10.38 1.57
N PRO A 241 -34.48 -9.44 2.23
CA PRO A 241 -34.56 -8.06 1.77
C PRO A 241 -33.16 -7.45 1.68
N ALA A 242 -32.90 -6.73 0.59
CA ALA A 242 -31.62 -6.09 0.31
C ALA A 242 -31.28 -5.10 1.43
N ARG A 243 -30.19 -5.39 2.16
CA ARG A 243 -29.70 -4.62 3.31
C ARG A 243 -29.05 -3.33 2.81
N GLU A 244 -29.43 -2.18 3.37
CA GLU A 244 -28.90 -0.87 2.99
C GLU A 244 -27.43 -0.73 3.44
N LYS A 245 -26.50 -0.53 2.51
CA LYS A 245 -25.06 -0.44 2.80
C LYS A 245 -24.58 1.00 2.69
N VAL A 246 -24.07 1.56 3.78
CA VAL A 246 -23.46 2.91 3.77
C VAL A 246 -22.06 2.86 3.19
N VAL A 247 -21.88 3.47 2.00
CA VAL A 247 -20.59 3.54 1.29
C VAL A 247 -19.88 4.86 1.54
N VAL A 248 -18.68 4.82 2.11
CA VAL A 248 -17.83 6.00 2.34
C VAL A 248 -16.79 6.15 1.22
N ASP A 249 -16.84 7.28 0.51
CA ASP A 249 -15.84 7.64 -0.51
C ASP A 249 -15.01 8.85 -0.06
N LEU A 250 -13.70 8.61 0.14
CA LEU A 250 -12.73 9.63 0.54
C LEU A 250 -12.01 10.29 -0.64
N HIS A 251 -12.54 10.16 -1.86
CA HIS A 251 -11.94 10.72 -3.07
C HIS A 251 -12.90 11.62 -3.86
N GLN A 252 -13.99 12.09 -3.25
CA GLN A 252 -14.99 12.92 -3.92
C GLN A 252 -14.41 14.26 -4.39
N GLU A 253 -13.66 14.97 -3.54
CA GLU A 253 -13.06 16.27 -3.90
C GLU A 253 -12.06 16.11 -5.05
N PHE A 254 -11.25 15.05 -5.01
CA PHE A 254 -10.29 14.77 -6.09
C PHE A 254 -11.00 14.55 -7.44
N LYS A 255 -12.08 13.76 -7.47
CA LYS A 255 -12.82 13.51 -8.72
C LYS A 255 -13.51 14.75 -9.25
N SER A 256 -14.06 15.59 -8.38
CA SER A 256 -14.70 16.84 -8.79
C SER A 256 -13.74 17.78 -9.51
N ARG A 257 -12.46 17.82 -9.10
CA ARG A 257 -11.43 18.66 -9.72
C ARG A 257 -10.82 18.03 -10.97
N PHE A 258 -10.79 16.71 -11.07
CA PHE A 258 -10.17 15.99 -12.19
C PHE A 258 -11.12 14.94 -12.81
N PRO A 259 -12.23 15.36 -13.45
CA PRO A 259 -13.20 14.41 -14.02
C PRO A 259 -12.61 13.56 -15.15
N TRP A 260 -11.68 14.12 -15.93
CA TRP A 260 -10.98 13.40 -17.00
C TRP A 260 -10.08 12.27 -16.49
N TYR A 261 -9.59 12.38 -15.24
CA TYR A 261 -8.71 11.38 -14.64
C TYR A 261 -9.42 10.04 -14.44
N GLY A 262 -10.74 10.04 -14.24
CA GLY A 262 -11.55 8.82 -14.17
C GLY A 262 -11.40 7.98 -15.43
N LYS A 263 -11.67 8.57 -16.60
CA LYS A 263 -11.54 7.88 -17.91
C LYS A 263 -10.13 7.36 -18.16
N PHE A 264 -9.13 8.18 -17.85
CA PHE A 264 -7.72 7.80 -18.00
C PHE A 264 -7.33 6.64 -17.07
N ARG A 265 -7.73 6.70 -15.80
CA ARG A 265 -7.52 5.63 -14.83
C ARG A 265 -8.21 4.33 -15.27
N SER A 266 -9.45 4.40 -15.74
CA SER A 266 -10.18 3.22 -16.21
C SER A 266 -9.49 2.57 -17.42
N LEU A 267 -8.95 3.36 -18.35
CA LEU A 267 -8.15 2.86 -19.47
C LEU A 267 -6.90 2.09 -19.00
N LEU A 268 -6.17 2.62 -18.02
CA LEU A 268 -5.00 1.96 -17.46
C LEU A 268 -5.37 0.67 -16.71
N LEU A 269 -6.46 0.70 -15.95
CA LEU A 269 -6.95 -0.45 -15.19
C LEU A 269 -7.39 -1.61 -16.08
N ARG A 270 -7.95 -1.34 -17.27
CA ARG A 270 -8.22 -2.37 -18.30
C ARG A 270 -6.99 -3.17 -18.68
N HIS A 271 -5.80 -2.56 -18.56
CA HIS A 271 -4.52 -3.17 -18.86
C HIS A 271 -3.76 -3.62 -17.60
N ARG A 272 -4.40 -3.69 -16.42
CA ARG A 272 -3.75 -3.95 -15.10
C ARG A 272 -2.69 -2.92 -14.69
N ILE A 273 -2.62 -1.78 -15.36
CA ILE A 273 -1.64 -0.73 -15.08
C ILE A 273 -2.18 0.17 -13.97
N ARG A 274 -1.35 0.41 -12.95
CA ARG A 274 -1.65 1.37 -11.89
C ARG A 274 -1.64 2.81 -12.42
N ALA A 275 -2.47 3.68 -11.86
CA ALA A 275 -2.60 5.06 -12.33
C ALA A 275 -1.38 5.96 -12.01
N HIS A 276 -0.54 5.57 -11.04
CA HIS A 276 0.76 6.22 -10.82
C HIS A 276 1.79 5.58 -11.75
N LEU A 277 1.96 6.17 -12.93
CA LEU A 277 2.77 5.58 -14.00
C LEU A 277 4.26 5.54 -13.69
N ILE A 278 4.75 6.42 -12.80
CA ILE A 278 6.15 6.48 -12.43
C ILE A 278 6.22 6.43 -10.91
N SER A 279 6.75 5.33 -10.40
CA SER A 279 7.08 5.14 -8.99
C SER A 279 8.44 4.45 -8.92
N GLY A 280 8.70 3.69 -7.86
CA GLY A 280 10.02 3.14 -7.58
C GLY A 280 10.52 2.19 -8.65
N ILE A 281 9.64 1.34 -9.19
CA ILE A 281 10.03 0.37 -10.22
C ILE A 281 10.48 1.11 -11.48
N GLU A 282 9.67 2.01 -12.04
CA GLU A 282 10.03 2.72 -13.27
C GLU A 282 11.25 3.62 -13.09
N PHE A 283 11.38 4.24 -11.91
CA PHE A 283 12.59 4.99 -11.54
C PHE A 283 13.83 4.09 -11.59
N GLN A 284 13.80 2.93 -10.92
CA GLN A 284 14.90 1.97 -10.93
C GLN A 284 15.20 1.45 -12.34
N MET A 285 14.19 1.14 -13.15
CA MET A 285 14.39 0.69 -14.53
C MET A 285 14.99 1.80 -15.40
N GLY A 286 14.60 3.06 -15.17
CA GLY A 286 15.24 4.23 -15.79
C GLY A 286 16.73 4.29 -15.46
N VAL A 287 17.08 4.20 -14.17
CA VAL A 287 18.46 4.34 -13.69
C VAL A 287 19.34 3.15 -14.05
N PHE A 288 18.86 1.91 -13.89
CA PHE A 288 19.68 0.71 -13.99
C PHE A 288 19.56 -0.03 -15.33
N ILE A 289 18.55 0.28 -16.14
CA ILE A 289 18.38 -0.36 -17.44
C ILE A 289 18.49 0.67 -18.55
N VAL A 290 17.59 1.65 -18.59
CA VAL A 290 17.49 2.58 -19.71
C VAL A 290 18.76 3.45 -19.82
N GLY A 291 19.19 4.08 -18.73
CA GLY A 291 20.40 4.90 -18.71
C GLY A 291 21.65 4.15 -19.22
N PRO A 292 22.02 3.01 -18.60
CA PRO A 292 23.15 2.18 -19.03
C PRO A 292 23.04 1.68 -20.48
N LEU A 293 21.86 1.22 -20.90
CA LEU A 293 21.63 0.68 -22.26
C LEU A 293 21.95 1.72 -23.34
N PHE A 294 21.55 2.97 -23.13
CA PHE A 294 21.77 4.08 -24.08
C PHE A 294 23.07 4.85 -23.82
N GLY A 295 23.88 4.46 -22.82
CA GLY A 295 25.06 5.24 -22.41
C GLY A 295 24.71 6.63 -21.88
N ALA A 296 23.48 6.82 -21.41
CA ALA A 296 22.90 8.11 -21.01
C ALA A 296 22.55 8.13 -19.52
N VAL A 297 23.43 7.55 -18.68
CA VAL A 297 23.20 7.35 -17.23
C VAL A 297 22.81 8.66 -16.53
N LEU A 298 23.56 9.74 -16.77
CA LEU A 298 23.31 11.04 -16.14
C LEU A 298 21.92 11.62 -16.50
N PRO A 299 21.60 11.95 -17.76
CA PRO A 299 20.33 12.61 -18.10
C PRO A 299 19.11 11.72 -17.82
N VAL A 300 19.22 10.40 -18.02
CA VAL A 300 18.11 9.47 -17.76
C VAL A 300 17.84 9.36 -16.25
N THR A 301 18.87 9.34 -15.42
CA THR A 301 18.69 9.29 -13.95
C THR A 301 18.04 10.58 -13.45
N ILE A 302 18.50 11.74 -13.92
CA ILE A 302 17.90 13.03 -13.56
C ILE A 302 16.44 13.08 -14.00
N GLY A 303 16.16 12.74 -15.26
CA GLY A 303 14.79 12.71 -15.79
C GLY A 303 13.88 11.76 -15.01
N SER A 304 14.36 10.57 -14.68
CA SER A 304 13.62 9.58 -13.90
C SER A 304 13.36 10.07 -12.48
N GLY A 305 14.34 10.73 -11.84
CA GLY A 305 14.20 11.29 -10.49
C GLY A 305 13.21 12.47 -10.43
N VAL A 306 13.27 13.39 -11.41
CA VAL A 306 12.30 14.48 -11.54
C VAL A 306 10.89 13.93 -11.72
N LEU A 307 10.74 12.94 -12.60
CA LEU A 307 9.45 12.34 -12.89
C LEU A 307 8.88 11.60 -11.67
N LEU A 308 9.72 10.88 -10.92
CA LEU A 308 9.35 10.28 -9.64
C LEU A 308 8.82 11.34 -8.66
N MET A 309 9.55 12.45 -8.49
CA MET A 309 9.16 13.53 -7.57
C MET A 309 7.82 14.16 -7.96
N VAL A 310 7.57 14.38 -9.26
CA VAL A 310 6.28 14.90 -9.74
C VAL A 310 5.13 13.96 -9.37
N PHE A 311 5.32 12.65 -9.54
CA PHE A 311 4.29 11.67 -9.17
C PHE A 311 4.11 11.54 -7.65
N GLU A 312 5.17 11.59 -6.85
CA GLU A 312 5.07 11.59 -5.38
C GLU A 312 4.32 12.83 -4.88
N LEU A 313 4.62 14.01 -5.42
CA LEU A 313 3.87 15.23 -5.10
C LEU A 313 2.39 15.12 -5.48
N ALA A 314 2.07 14.50 -6.62
CA ALA A 314 0.69 14.26 -7.02
C ALA A 314 -0.03 13.30 -6.06
N ILE A 315 0.67 12.27 -5.54
CA ILE A 315 0.13 11.34 -4.54
C ILE A 315 -0.12 12.06 -3.20
N ILE A 316 0.82 12.89 -2.75
CA ILE A 316 0.68 13.70 -1.52
C ILE A 316 -0.48 14.68 -1.66
N TYR A 317 -0.61 15.36 -2.80
CA TYR A 317 -1.72 16.26 -3.06
C TYR A 317 -3.06 15.52 -3.05
N LYS A 318 -3.12 14.32 -3.64
CA LYS A 318 -4.31 13.47 -3.57
C LYS A 318 -4.64 13.05 -2.14
N LEU A 319 -3.64 12.75 -1.31
CA LEU A 319 -3.84 12.45 0.11
C LEU A 319 -4.40 13.66 0.87
N LEU A 320 -3.90 14.87 0.59
CA LEU A 320 -4.41 16.11 1.19
C LEU A 320 -5.90 16.35 0.87
N LEU A 321 -6.33 16.07 -0.35
CA LEU A 321 -7.75 16.14 -0.71
C LEU A 321 -8.56 15.06 0.04
N SER A 322 -8.00 13.87 0.18
CA SER A 322 -8.63 12.77 0.92
C SER A 322 -8.80 13.09 2.42
N THR A 323 -7.86 13.80 3.04
CA THR A 323 -7.99 14.24 4.43
C THR A 323 -9.12 15.25 4.62
N ARG A 324 -9.39 16.11 3.62
CA ARG A 324 -10.53 17.04 3.65
C ARG A 324 -11.86 16.31 3.56
N ASP A 325 -11.95 15.33 2.65
CA ASP A 325 -13.14 14.46 2.54
C ASP A 325 -13.36 13.63 3.81
N PHE A 326 -12.27 13.20 4.46
CA PHE A 326 -12.32 12.55 5.77
C PHE A 326 -12.93 13.46 6.84
N GLU A 327 -12.50 14.73 6.95
CA GLU A 327 -13.07 15.67 7.93
C GLU A 327 -14.57 15.91 7.68
N ARG A 328 -14.98 16.11 6.43
CA ARG A 328 -16.40 16.23 6.04
C ARG A 328 -17.20 14.99 6.42
N THR A 329 -16.65 13.80 6.16
CA THR A 329 -17.31 12.53 6.50
C THR A 329 -17.41 12.37 8.02
N LEU A 330 -16.36 12.73 8.75
CA LEU A 330 -16.32 12.61 10.19
C LEU A 330 -17.31 13.56 10.90
N ALA A 331 -17.60 14.73 10.30
CA ALA A 331 -18.61 15.67 10.77
C ALA A 331 -20.05 15.13 10.67
N LYS A 332 -20.31 14.15 9.79
CA LYS A 332 -21.62 13.47 9.69
C LYS A 332 -21.93 12.55 10.88
N TYR A 333 -20.92 12.23 11.70
CA TYR A 333 -21.07 11.41 12.90
C TYR A 333 -20.70 12.23 14.15
N PRO A 334 -21.56 13.18 14.58
CA PRO A 334 -21.35 13.93 15.81
C PRO A 334 -21.38 12.99 17.02
N VAL A 335 -20.48 13.23 17.98
CA VAL A 335 -20.51 12.55 19.27
C VAL A 335 -21.60 13.26 20.09
N PRO A 336 -22.57 12.56 20.69
CA PRO A 336 -23.49 13.20 21.62
C PRO A 336 -22.66 13.84 22.74
N GLU A 337 -22.98 15.08 23.10
CA GLU A 337 -22.35 15.70 24.26
C GLU A 337 -22.51 14.78 25.47
N PRO A 338 -21.48 14.64 26.33
CA PRO A 338 -21.65 13.93 27.58
C PRO A 338 -22.84 14.55 28.30
N VAL A 339 -23.86 13.74 28.59
CA VAL A 339 -25.05 14.16 29.33
C VAL A 339 -24.56 14.94 30.54
N ALA A 340 -24.92 16.23 30.61
CA ALA A 340 -24.60 17.05 31.76
C ALA A 340 -25.13 16.33 32.99
N VAL A 341 -24.22 15.86 33.85
CA VAL A 341 -24.58 15.25 35.13
C VAL A 341 -25.38 16.31 35.89
N PRO A 342 -26.63 16.04 36.34
CA PRO A 342 -27.41 17.02 37.07
C PRO A 342 -26.60 17.51 38.27
N ALA A 343 -26.51 18.83 38.42
CA ALA A 343 -25.83 19.45 39.54
C ALA A 343 -26.47 19.01 40.87
N GLU A 344 -25.61 18.49 41.76
CA GLU A 344 -25.74 18.42 43.21
C GLU A 344 -27.00 17.78 43.83
N VAL A 345 -26.78 16.64 44.50
CA VAL A 345 -27.36 16.44 45.83
C VAL A 345 -26.25 16.72 46.84
N SER A 346 -26.24 17.95 47.35
CA SER A 346 -25.42 18.39 48.47
C SER A 346 -25.76 17.58 49.72
N VAL A 347 -24.82 16.77 50.21
CA VAL A 347 -24.88 16.16 51.54
C VAL A 347 -24.48 17.24 52.57
N PRO A 348 -25.26 17.50 53.63
CA PRO A 348 -25.00 18.60 54.54
C PRO A 348 -23.74 18.33 55.37
N ALA A 349 -22.93 19.38 55.53
CA ALA A 349 -21.79 19.42 56.41
C ALA A 349 -22.21 19.09 57.85
N GLN A 350 -21.58 18.09 58.46
CA GLN A 350 -21.57 17.93 59.91
C GLN A 350 -20.32 18.58 60.49
N ALA A 351 -20.58 19.39 61.49
CA ALA A 351 -19.72 20.35 62.16
C ALA A 351 -18.59 19.72 63.01
N GLU A 352 -17.44 20.40 63.03
CA GLU A 352 -16.64 20.87 64.20
C GLU A 352 -16.93 20.22 65.58
N ALA A 353 -15.99 19.87 66.48
CA ALA A 353 -14.59 20.26 66.78
C ALA A 353 -14.05 19.31 67.92
N PRO A 354 -12.99 19.58 68.73
CA PRO A 354 -11.90 20.59 68.66
C PRO A 354 -10.48 20.04 68.91
N ALA A 355 -9.51 20.96 68.82
CA ALA A 355 -8.07 20.81 68.99
C ALA A 355 -7.58 20.69 70.47
N ALA A 356 -6.41 20.05 70.67
CA ALA A 356 -5.33 20.36 71.63
C ALA A 356 -4.25 19.24 71.53
N GLU A 357 -3.04 19.51 71.01
CA GLU A 357 -1.85 19.92 71.76
C GLU A 357 -1.13 18.77 72.50
N GLN A 358 0.04 18.34 72.00
CA GLN A 358 1.30 18.12 72.76
C GLN A 358 2.39 17.37 71.95
N ASN A 359 3.44 18.12 71.56
CA ASN A 359 4.87 17.87 71.78
C ASN A 359 5.38 16.40 71.97
N GLN A 360 6.37 15.95 71.16
CA GLN A 360 7.77 15.69 71.60
C GLN A 360 8.69 15.10 70.49
N LYS A 361 9.75 15.86 70.17
CA LYS A 361 11.18 15.54 69.90
C LYS A 361 11.65 14.23 69.21
N GLN A 362 12.76 14.46 68.46
CA GLN A 362 13.95 13.60 68.25
C GLN A 362 13.84 12.56 67.14
N GLY A 363 14.77 12.38 66.21
CA GLY A 363 16.10 12.91 65.90
C GLY A 363 16.48 12.26 64.54
N ASP A 364 17.02 13.02 63.61
CA ASP A 364 18.46 13.04 63.28
C ASP A 364 18.90 11.94 62.30
N ASP A 365 19.77 12.39 61.39
CA ASP A 365 20.75 11.68 60.57
C ASP A 365 20.43 11.00 59.21
N ALA A 366 20.95 11.70 58.18
CA ALA A 366 21.95 11.25 57.19
C ALA A 366 21.46 10.44 55.97
N ARG A 367 21.48 11.03 54.76
CA ARG A 367 22.59 10.97 53.77
C ARG A 367 23.10 9.54 53.50
N ILE A 368 22.84 9.00 52.32
CA ILE A 368 23.71 9.02 51.12
C ILE A 368 22.83 8.83 49.88
#